data_AF-A0AAN7FF03-F1
#
_entry.id   AF-A0AAN7FF03-F1
#
_cell.length_a   1.000
_cell.length_b   1.000
_cell.length_c   1.000
_cell.angle_alpha   90.00
_cell.angle_beta   90.00
_cell.angle_gamma   90.00
#
_symmetry.space_group_name_H-M   'P 1'
#
loop_
_entity.id
_entity.type
_entity.pdbx_description
1 polymer ?
#
loop_
_entity_poly.entity_id
_entity_poly.type
_entity_poly.pdbx_seq_one_letter_code
_entity_poly.pdbx_strand_id
1 'polypeptide(L)'
;MYRDTSSCNTYNYGDALYWDARYIQEGGSFDWYQRYSALRPFVRKYIRPSSRVLMVGCGNAVMSEDMIKDGYEDIMNIDISSVAIEMMRRKYEYIPQLKYMQMDVRDMSFFPDESFDSIIDKGTLDSLMCGTDAPISATQMLGEVSRLLKPGGVYMLITYGDPSVRMPHLIRPVYNWKTLLYIIPRPGFEKDEGCSSAKKSYLEPVPTTENGLLPPSFVLEDPDSHFIYVCRKTDETELIFTPTH
;
A
#
# COMPACT_ATOMS: atom_id res chain seq x y z
N MET A 1 32.20 7.26 -34.38
CA MET A 1 31.02 8.00 -33.89
C MET A 1 30.65 7.37 -32.56
N TYR A 2 31.12 7.98 -31.46
CA TYR A 2 30.86 7.51 -30.10
C TYR A 2 29.35 7.64 -29.85
N ARG A 3 28.68 6.52 -29.55
CA ARG A 3 27.32 6.56 -29.02
C ARG A 3 27.44 6.98 -27.57
N ASP A 4 26.93 8.17 -27.30
CA ASP A 4 26.71 8.71 -25.97
C ASP A 4 25.77 7.76 -25.19
N THR A 5 26.29 7.11 -24.16
CA THR A 5 25.58 6.17 -23.28
C THR A 5 24.95 6.87 -22.07
N SER A 6 24.68 8.18 -22.15
CA SER A 6 24.23 8.99 -21.02
C SER A 6 22.70 9.03 -20.78
N SER A 7 21.90 8.11 -21.34
CA SER A 7 20.42 8.16 -21.22
C SER A 7 19.76 7.00 -20.48
N CYS A 8 20.48 6.30 -19.60
CA CYS A 8 19.86 5.38 -18.62
C CYS A 8 20.24 5.78 -17.19
N ASN A 9 19.68 6.88 -16.69
CA ASN A 9 19.56 7.05 -15.24
C ASN A 9 18.45 6.10 -14.76
N THR A 10 18.79 4.81 -14.63
CA THR A 10 17.95 3.81 -13.97
C THR A 10 17.97 4.11 -12.48
N TYR A 11 17.06 4.97 -12.02
CA TYR A 11 16.86 5.22 -10.59
C TYR A 11 16.44 3.92 -9.91
N ASN A 12 17.27 3.39 -9.01
CA ASN A 12 16.96 2.17 -8.25
C ASN A 12 16.07 2.53 -7.05
N TYR A 13 14.76 2.59 -7.26
CA TYR A 13 13.78 2.91 -6.22
C TYR A 13 13.68 1.86 -5.09
N GLY A 14 14.39 0.73 -5.21
CA GLY A 14 14.54 -0.25 -4.13
C GLY A 14 15.76 -0.02 -3.23
N ASP A 15 16.56 1.02 -3.49
CA ASP A 15 17.81 1.31 -2.77
C ASP A 15 17.62 2.41 -1.72
N ALA A 16 18.11 2.18 -0.50
CA ALA A 16 18.10 3.16 0.58
C ALA A 16 18.82 4.46 0.19
N LEU A 17 19.93 4.37 -0.54
CA LEU A 17 20.73 5.54 -0.91
C LEU A 17 19.97 6.49 -1.84
N TYR A 18 19.12 5.94 -2.72
CA TYR A 18 18.25 6.76 -3.57
C TYR A 18 17.27 7.58 -2.71
N TRP A 19 16.61 6.91 -1.75
CA TRP A 19 15.62 7.55 -0.89
C TRP A 19 16.25 8.53 0.09
N ASP A 20 17.38 8.19 0.71
CA ASP A 20 18.13 9.11 1.58
C ASP A 20 18.50 10.39 0.84
N ALA A 21 19.02 10.29 -0.38
CA ALA A 21 19.36 11.45 -1.20
C ALA A 21 18.12 12.32 -1.50
N ARG A 22 16.97 11.69 -1.82
CA ARG A 22 15.72 12.39 -2.06
C ARG A 22 15.22 13.13 -0.82
N TYR A 23 15.19 12.47 0.35
CA TYR A 23 14.69 13.08 1.58
C TYR A 23 15.60 14.18 2.15
N ILE A 24 16.91 14.14 1.84
CA ILE A 24 17.82 15.27 2.14
C ILE A 24 17.48 16.50 1.29
N GLN A 25 17.15 16.30 0.02
CA GLN A 25 16.88 17.40 -0.92
C GLN A 25 15.48 18.02 -0.75
N GLU A 26 14.48 17.20 -0.42
CA GLU A 26 13.08 17.62 -0.29
C GLU A 26 12.71 17.82 1.20
N GLY A 27 12.82 19.07 1.69
CA GLY A 27 12.58 19.42 3.10
C GLY A 27 11.11 19.45 3.57
N GLY A 28 10.16 18.91 2.79
CA GLY A 28 8.72 18.96 3.07
C GLY A 28 8.05 17.60 2.95
N SER A 29 6.94 17.40 3.67
CA SER A 29 6.16 16.15 3.60
C SER A 29 5.57 15.93 2.20
N PHE A 30 5.79 14.74 1.65
CA PHE A 30 5.29 14.34 0.35
C PHE A 30 4.37 13.12 0.50
N ASP A 31 3.17 13.19 -0.08
CA ASP A 31 2.25 12.04 -0.14
C ASP A 31 2.10 11.58 -1.58
N TRP A 32 2.59 10.39 -1.85
CA TRP A 32 2.25 9.67 -3.06
C TRP A 32 0.76 9.31 -3.09
N TYR A 33 0.19 9.40 -4.28
CA TYR A 33 -1.19 9.05 -4.64
C TYR A 33 -2.27 9.92 -3.99
N GLN A 34 -2.88 9.43 -2.90
CA GLN A 34 -4.02 10.04 -2.24
C GLN A 34 -3.61 10.57 -0.86
N ARG A 35 -4.21 11.69 -0.45
CA ARG A 35 -4.15 12.15 0.93
C ARG A 35 -5.11 11.32 1.80
N TYR A 36 -4.87 11.32 3.11
CA TYR A 36 -5.70 10.58 4.04
C TYR A 36 -7.19 10.95 3.95
N SER A 37 -7.53 12.22 3.71
CA SER A 37 -8.92 12.66 3.57
C SER A 37 -9.72 11.88 2.51
N ALA A 38 -9.09 11.54 1.38
CA ALA A 38 -9.69 10.73 0.32
C ALA A 38 -9.70 9.23 0.66
N LEU A 39 -8.69 8.74 1.38
CA LEU A 39 -8.56 7.34 1.80
C LEU A 39 -9.38 7.00 3.05
N ARG A 40 -9.75 7.99 3.85
CA ARG A 40 -10.40 7.84 5.15
C ARG A 40 -11.64 6.95 5.10
N PRO A 41 -12.56 7.05 4.12
CA PRO A 41 -13.71 6.15 4.04
C PRO A 41 -13.31 4.66 3.95
N PHE A 42 -12.27 4.33 3.20
CA PHE A 42 -11.77 2.96 3.06
C PHE A 42 -11.05 2.50 4.33
N VAL A 43 -10.16 3.35 4.86
CA VAL A 43 -9.40 3.07 6.08
C VAL A 43 -10.37 2.82 7.26
N ARG A 44 -11.38 3.67 7.44
CA ARG A 44 -12.42 3.49 8.47
C ARG A 44 -13.31 2.27 8.27
N LYS A 45 -13.56 1.88 7.02
CA LYS A 45 -14.38 0.70 6.70
C LYS A 45 -13.70 -0.60 7.07
N TYR A 46 -12.37 -0.67 6.95
CA TYR A 46 -11.62 -1.93 7.06
C TYR A 46 -10.66 -2.02 8.24
N ILE A 47 -10.22 -0.89 8.80
CA ILE A 47 -9.20 -0.83 9.84
C ILE A 47 -9.80 -0.09 11.04
N ARG A 48 -9.94 -0.79 12.16
CA ARG A 48 -10.48 -0.21 13.40
C ARG A 48 -9.45 0.76 14.02
N PRO A 49 -9.88 1.82 14.71
CA PRO A 49 -8.95 2.74 15.39
C PRO A 49 -8.05 2.06 16.42
N SER A 50 -8.58 1.02 17.09
CA SER A 50 -7.85 0.20 18.06
C SER A 50 -6.97 -0.88 17.41
N SER A 51 -6.93 -0.99 16.08
CA SER A 51 -6.05 -1.94 15.38
C SER A 51 -4.58 -1.53 15.59
N ARG A 52 -3.71 -2.52 15.80
CA ARG A 52 -2.26 -2.32 15.66
C ARG A 52 -1.91 -2.29 14.17
N VAL A 53 -1.49 -1.13 13.69
CA VAL A 53 -1.23 -0.88 12.25
C VAL A 53 0.27 -0.83 11.97
N LEU A 54 0.70 -1.51 10.90
CA LEU A 54 2.02 -1.32 10.30
C LEU A 54 1.88 -0.49 9.02
N MET A 55 2.57 0.65 8.94
CA MET A 55 2.74 1.43 7.73
C MET A 55 4.09 1.05 7.10
N VAL A 56 4.07 0.33 5.99
CA VAL A 56 5.29 -0.07 5.27
C VAL A 56 5.72 1.02 4.30
N GLY A 57 7.03 1.28 4.23
CA GLY A 57 7.62 2.37 3.43
C GLY A 57 6.95 3.73 3.66
N CYS A 58 6.91 4.16 4.92
CA CYS A 58 6.15 5.34 5.33
C CYS A 58 6.67 6.66 4.74
N GLY A 59 7.94 6.71 4.35
CA GLY A 59 8.61 7.92 3.90
C GLY A 59 8.42 9.08 4.86
N ASN A 60 8.08 10.24 4.31
CA ASN A 60 7.75 11.46 5.05
C ASN A 60 6.27 11.89 4.90
N ALA A 61 5.41 10.95 4.50
CA ALA A 61 3.97 11.12 4.35
C ALA A 61 3.31 11.48 5.69
N VAL A 62 2.18 12.21 5.64
CA VAL A 62 1.43 12.60 6.85
C VAL A 62 0.24 11.69 7.14
N MET A 63 0.03 10.64 6.33
CA MET A 63 -1.11 9.72 6.48
C MET A 63 -1.25 9.15 7.89
N SER A 64 -0.16 8.69 8.51
CA SER A 64 -0.20 8.12 9.87
C SER A 64 -0.60 9.16 10.92
N GLU A 65 -0.15 10.40 10.77
CA GLU A 65 -0.50 11.47 11.70
C GLU A 65 -1.98 11.89 11.56
N ASP A 66 -2.48 11.97 10.33
CA ASP A 66 -3.90 12.18 10.07
C ASP A 66 -4.76 11.04 10.62
N MET A 67 -4.27 9.78 10.56
CA MET A 67 -4.92 8.65 11.22
C MET A 67 -4.95 8.81 12.74
N ILE A 68 -3.87 9.25 13.39
CA ILE A 68 -3.90 9.51 14.85
C ILE A 68 -4.90 10.61 15.20
N LYS A 69 -4.99 11.69 14.41
CA LYS A 69 -6.02 12.73 14.58
C LYS A 69 -7.43 12.16 14.41
N ASP A 70 -7.59 11.14 13.58
CA ASP A 70 -8.82 10.38 13.40
C ASP A 70 -9.00 9.27 14.46
N GLY A 71 -8.19 9.25 15.53
CA GLY A 71 -8.39 8.40 16.70
C GLY A 71 -7.74 7.02 16.63
N TYR A 72 -6.86 6.75 15.65
CA TYR A 72 -6.06 5.53 15.66
C TYR A 72 -5.03 5.57 16.79
N GLU A 73 -4.72 4.42 17.40
CA GLU A 73 -4.03 4.38 18.70
C GLU A 73 -2.62 3.78 18.67
N ASP A 74 -2.32 2.89 17.71
CA ASP A 74 -1.02 2.22 17.63
C ASP A 74 -0.58 2.03 16.17
N ILE A 75 0.31 2.92 15.69
CA ILE A 75 0.86 2.87 14.34
C ILE A 75 2.38 2.75 14.41
N MET A 76 2.90 1.62 13.92
CA MET A 76 4.32 1.44 13.63
C MET A 76 4.58 1.83 12.17
N ASN A 77 5.53 2.74 11.95
CA ASN A 77 5.95 3.19 10.64
C ASN A 77 7.36 2.67 10.37
N ILE A 78 7.54 2.02 9.22
CA ILE A 78 8.86 1.56 8.80
C ILE A 78 9.25 2.11 7.43
N ASP A 79 10.53 2.36 7.25
CA ASP A 79 11.12 2.77 5.98
C ASP A 79 12.57 2.30 5.90
N ILE A 80 13.07 2.05 4.69
CA ILE A 80 14.46 1.65 4.47
C ILE A 80 15.41 2.84 4.69
N SER A 81 14.93 4.07 4.47
CA SER A 81 15.67 5.31 4.64
C SER A 81 15.83 5.67 6.12
N SER A 82 17.06 5.67 6.61
CA SER A 82 17.37 6.17 7.96
C SER A 82 17.05 7.67 8.07
N VAL A 83 17.28 8.44 7.00
CA VAL A 83 17.00 9.88 6.96
C VAL A 83 15.51 10.15 7.18
N ALA A 84 14.62 9.45 6.47
CA ALA A 84 13.18 9.60 6.65
C ALA A 84 12.76 9.27 8.08
N ILE A 85 13.26 8.15 8.61
CA ILE A 85 12.93 7.70 9.96
C ILE A 85 13.41 8.70 11.01
N GLU A 86 14.64 9.20 10.93
CA GLU A 86 15.15 10.19 11.89
C GLU A 86 14.36 11.50 11.84
N MET A 87 14.04 11.98 10.63
CA MET A 87 13.23 13.18 10.44
C MET A 87 11.85 13.01 11.08
N MET A 88 11.17 11.90 10.82
CA MET A 88 9.81 11.67 11.30
C MET A 88 9.77 11.38 12.81
N ARG A 89 10.77 10.67 13.35
CA ARG A 89 10.96 10.49 14.80
C ARG A 89 11.07 11.83 15.52
N ARG A 90 11.93 12.74 15.03
CA ARG A 90 12.09 14.07 15.63
C ARG A 90 10.82 14.90 15.51
N LYS A 91 10.16 14.87 14.35
CA LYS A 91 8.94 15.66 14.09
C LYS A 91 7.79 15.27 15.02
N TYR A 92 7.67 13.99 15.38
CA TYR A 92 6.53 13.45 16.13
C TYR A 92 6.93 12.80 17.46
N GLU A 93 8.08 13.18 18.04
CA GLU A 93 8.60 12.61 19.28
C GLU A 93 7.61 12.69 20.46
N TYR A 94 6.74 13.70 20.46
CA TYR A 94 5.73 13.94 21.49
C TYR A 94 4.39 13.19 21.25
N ILE A 95 4.27 12.40 20.17
CA ILE A 95 3.07 11.63 19.83
C ILE A 95 3.35 10.14 20.06
N PRO A 96 3.08 9.58 21.26
CA PRO A 96 3.48 8.22 21.63
C PRO A 96 2.80 7.11 20.79
N GLN A 97 1.67 7.43 20.15
CA GLN A 97 0.97 6.52 19.24
C GLN A 97 1.70 6.33 17.90
N LEU A 98 2.61 7.24 17.53
CA LEU A 98 3.42 7.15 16.31
C LEU A 98 4.81 6.63 16.64
N LYS A 99 5.09 5.41 16.20
CA LYS A 99 6.41 4.78 16.32
C LYS A 99 7.04 4.72 14.94
N TYR A 100 8.36 4.86 14.88
CA TYR A 100 9.12 4.85 13.64
C TYR A 100 10.38 3.99 13.80
N MET A 101 10.67 3.14 12.83
CA MET A 101 11.80 2.22 12.85
C MET A 101 12.38 2.05 11.44
N GLN A 102 13.70 2.14 11.31
CA GLN A 102 14.36 1.81 10.06
C GLN A 102 14.28 0.30 9.84
N MET A 103 13.75 -0.11 8.68
CA MET A 103 13.59 -1.51 8.34
C MET A 103 13.38 -1.68 6.83
N ASP A 104 13.93 -2.76 6.29
CA ASP A 104 13.64 -3.19 4.92
C ASP A 104 12.36 -4.03 4.92
N VAL A 105 11.38 -3.67 4.10
CA VAL A 105 10.11 -4.40 4.00
C VAL A 105 10.26 -5.83 3.47
N ARG A 106 11.42 -6.15 2.86
CA ARG A 106 11.76 -7.51 2.39
C ARG A 106 12.20 -8.44 3.53
N ASP A 107 12.59 -7.89 4.68
CA ASP A 107 12.96 -8.63 5.89
C ASP A 107 12.46 -7.87 7.13
N MET A 108 11.28 -8.26 7.61
CA MET A 108 10.63 -7.75 8.81
C MET A 108 10.67 -8.77 9.95
N SER A 109 11.71 -9.63 9.98
CA SER A 109 11.89 -10.71 10.97
C SER A 109 11.97 -10.24 12.43
N PHE A 110 12.25 -8.95 12.66
CA PHE A 110 12.15 -8.33 13.98
C PHE A 110 10.75 -8.46 14.60
N PHE A 111 9.70 -8.43 13.78
CA PHE A 111 8.32 -8.60 14.26
C PHE A 111 7.93 -10.08 14.26
N PRO A 112 7.28 -10.57 15.33
CA PRO A 112 6.77 -11.93 15.36
C PRO A 112 5.62 -12.08 14.35
N ASP A 113 5.38 -13.32 13.94
CA ASP A 113 4.24 -13.70 13.12
C ASP A 113 2.94 -13.21 13.77
N GLU A 114 1.93 -12.89 12.94
CA GLU A 114 0.58 -12.56 13.40
C GLU A 114 0.53 -11.43 14.45
N SER A 115 1.40 -10.43 14.30
CA SER A 115 1.58 -9.36 15.29
C SER A 115 0.83 -8.07 14.96
N PHE A 116 0.29 -7.94 13.74
CA PHE A 116 -0.45 -6.76 13.28
C PHE A 116 -1.88 -7.11 12.86
N ASP A 117 -2.82 -6.24 13.25
CA ASP A 117 -4.22 -6.35 12.82
C ASP A 117 -4.41 -5.82 11.40
N SER A 118 -3.57 -4.85 11.00
CA SER A 118 -3.61 -4.28 9.65
C SER A 118 -2.25 -3.78 9.19
N ILE A 119 -2.00 -3.89 7.89
CA ILE A 119 -0.80 -3.39 7.22
C ILE A 119 -1.26 -2.47 6.08
N ILE A 120 -0.71 -1.26 6.00
CA ILE A 120 -1.00 -0.30 4.93
C ILE A 120 0.27 -0.07 4.13
N ASP A 121 0.16 -0.21 2.81
CA ASP A 121 1.19 0.09 1.82
C ASP A 121 0.67 1.16 0.87
N LYS A 122 1.39 2.28 0.79
CA LYS A 122 1.05 3.39 -0.10
C LYS A 122 2.23 3.72 -1.01
N GLY A 123 2.41 2.89 -2.04
CA GLY A 123 3.43 3.08 -3.09
C GLY A 123 4.78 2.43 -2.82
N THR A 124 4.91 1.68 -1.73
CA THR A 124 6.15 0.97 -1.40
C THR A 124 6.34 -0.22 -2.34
N LEU A 125 5.29 -1.01 -2.56
CA LEU A 125 5.35 -2.09 -3.55
C LEU A 125 5.64 -1.56 -4.97
N ASP A 126 5.11 -0.39 -5.34
CA ASP A 126 5.43 0.25 -6.62
C ASP A 126 6.90 0.63 -6.72
N SER A 127 7.48 1.12 -5.62
CA SER A 127 8.91 1.46 -5.55
C SER A 127 9.79 0.22 -5.74
N LEU A 128 9.44 -0.89 -5.09
CA LEU A 128 10.15 -2.17 -5.31
C LEU A 128 10.01 -2.68 -6.74
N MET A 129 8.84 -2.49 -7.35
CA MET A 129 8.57 -2.95 -8.72
C MET A 129 9.35 -2.16 -9.80
N CYS A 130 9.90 -1.00 -9.44
CA CYS A 130 10.80 -0.21 -10.30
C CYS A 130 12.30 -0.57 -10.10
N GLY A 131 12.62 -1.45 -9.15
CA GLY A 131 14.00 -1.83 -8.82
C GLY A 131 14.54 -3.00 -9.65
N THR A 132 15.86 -3.23 -9.53
CA THR A 132 16.50 -4.46 -9.99
C THR A 132 15.97 -5.63 -9.14
N ASP A 133 15.48 -6.71 -9.76
CA ASP A 133 14.83 -7.86 -9.10
C ASP A 133 13.42 -7.60 -8.51
N ALA A 134 12.67 -6.70 -9.14
CA ALA A 134 11.27 -6.39 -8.81
C ALA A 134 10.39 -7.60 -8.41
N PRO A 135 10.32 -8.72 -9.18
CA PRO A 135 9.48 -9.86 -8.80
C PRO A 135 9.88 -10.56 -7.50
N ILE A 136 11.20 -10.63 -7.23
CA ILE A 136 11.75 -11.26 -6.03
C ILE A 136 11.48 -10.35 -4.82
N SER A 137 11.77 -9.05 -4.95
CA SER A 137 11.52 -8.07 -3.89
C SER A 137 10.05 -7.98 -3.52
N ALA A 138 9.15 -7.96 -4.52
CA ALA A 138 7.70 -8.01 -4.28
C ALA A 138 7.27 -9.30 -3.57
N THR A 139 7.84 -10.44 -3.96
CA THR A 139 7.57 -11.74 -3.33
C THR A 139 7.99 -11.76 -1.85
N GLN A 140 9.18 -11.24 -1.54
CA GLN A 140 9.71 -11.17 -0.18
C GLN A 140 8.82 -10.27 0.69
N MET A 141 8.55 -9.04 0.23
CA MET A 141 7.70 -8.10 0.93
C MET A 141 6.30 -8.68 1.20
N LEU A 142 5.62 -9.22 0.19
CA LEU A 142 4.27 -9.76 0.37
C LEU A 142 4.27 -11.03 1.24
N GLY A 143 5.36 -11.80 1.24
CA GLY A 143 5.57 -12.90 2.19
C GLY A 143 5.58 -12.41 3.62
N GLU A 144 6.35 -11.37 3.91
CA GLU A 144 6.41 -10.75 5.24
C GLU A 144 5.08 -10.10 5.65
N VAL A 145 4.40 -9.41 4.72
CA VAL A 145 3.05 -8.86 4.95
C VAL A 145 2.08 -9.97 5.37
N SER A 146 2.04 -11.09 4.63
CA SER A 146 1.18 -12.22 4.97
C SER A 146 1.55 -12.83 6.33
N ARG A 147 2.84 -13.04 6.60
CA ARG A 147 3.34 -13.60 7.87
C ARG A 147 2.94 -12.75 9.08
N LEU A 148 3.08 -11.43 8.97
CA LEU A 148 2.83 -10.49 10.05
C LEU A 148 1.34 -10.22 10.32
N LEU A 149 0.48 -10.42 9.33
CA LEU A 149 -0.96 -10.27 9.52
C LEU A 149 -1.53 -11.39 10.39
N LYS A 150 -2.32 -10.99 11.39
CA LYS A 150 -3.19 -11.91 12.12
C LYS A 150 -4.23 -12.56 11.20
N PRO A 151 -4.77 -13.73 11.56
CA PRO A 151 -6.03 -14.22 11.02
C PRO A 151 -7.10 -13.12 11.09
N GLY A 152 -7.82 -12.91 9.98
CA GLY A 152 -8.83 -11.87 9.86
C GLY A 152 -8.27 -10.46 9.62
N GLY A 153 -6.95 -10.29 9.67
CA GLY A 153 -6.25 -9.02 9.46
C GLY A 153 -6.33 -8.52 8.01
N VAL A 154 -6.06 -7.23 7.83
CA VAL A 154 -6.21 -6.53 6.54
C VAL A 154 -4.89 -5.96 6.05
N TYR A 155 -4.49 -6.33 4.82
CA TYR A 155 -3.51 -5.60 4.04
C TYR A 155 -4.23 -4.66 3.08
N MET A 156 -3.95 -3.36 3.18
CA MET A 156 -4.49 -2.33 2.30
C MET A 156 -3.36 -1.75 1.44
N LEU A 157 -3.39 -2.06 0.14
CA LEU A 157 -2.44 -1.55 -0.85
C LEU A 157 -3.07 -0.42 -1.65
N ILE A 158 -2.45 0.76 -1.60
CA ILE A 158 -2.79 1.94 -2.41
C ILE A 158 -1.69 2.12 -3.45
N THR A 159 -2.04 2.05 -4.73
CA THR A 159 -1.08 1.93 -5.83
C THR A 159 -1.62 2.54 -7.12
N TYR A 160 -0.74 2.84 -8.07
CA TYR A 160 -1.13 3.12 -9.46
C TYR A 160 -1.25 1.83 -10.31
N GLY A 161 -0.73 0.70 -9.81
CA GLY A 161 -0.71 -0.57 -10.51
C GLY A 161 -2.11 -1.15 -10.69
N ASP A 162 -2.58 -1.21 -11.93
CA ASP A 162 -3.86 -1.79 -12.27
C ASP A 162 -3.88 -3.33 -12.04
N PRO A 163 -5.07 -3.96 -12.03
CA PRO A 163 -5.16 -5.37 -11.69
C PRO A 163 -4.34 -6.30 -12.59
N SER A 164 -4.09 -5.95 -13.85
CA SER A 164 -3.27 -6.77 -14.75
C SER A 164 -1.82 -6.91 -14.30
N VAL A 165 -1.27 -5.90 -13.63
CA VAL A 165 0.12 -5.90 -13.14
C VAL A 165 0.23 -6.18 -11.65
N ARG A 166 -0.85 -6.02 -10.87
CA ARG A 166 -0.80 -6.16 -9.41
C ARG A 166 -1.39 -7.47 -8.91
N MET A 167 -2.47 -7.97 -9.51
CA MET A 167 -3.08 -9.25 -9.10
C MET A 167 -2.15 -10.46 -9.22
N PRO A 168 -1.26 -10.59 -10.24
CA PRO A 168 -0.31 -11.71 -10.29
C PRO A 168 0.55 -11.87 -9.03
N HIS A 169 0.79 -10.76 -8.31
CA HIS A 169 1.51 -10.77 -7.05
C HIS A 169 0.59 -11.01 -5.86
N LEU A 170 -0.68 -10.59 -5.90
CA LEU A 170 -1.59 -10.67 -4.75
C LEU A 170 -2.34 -12.00 -4.63
N ILE A 171 -2.57 -12.74 -5.71
CA ILE A 171 -3.43 -13.95 -5.69
C ILE A 171 -2.70 -15.25 -5.30
N ARG A 172 -1.47 -15.17 -4.79
CA ARG A 172 -0.70 -16.39 -4.49
C ARG A 172 -1.37 -17.15 -3.33
N PRO A 173 -1.66 -18.46 -3.48
CA PRO A 173 -2.40 -19.22 -2.46
C PRO A 173 -1.77 -19.19 -1.06
N VAL A 174 -0.44 -19.08 -0.99
CA VAL A 174 0.33 -18.99 0.27
C VAL A 174 -0.07 -17.80 1.14
N TYR A 175 -0.66 -16.74 0.57
CA TYR A 175 -1.07 -15.57 1.35
C TYR A 175 -2.42 -15.76 2.04
N ASN A 176 -3.22 -16.74 1.61
CA ASN A 176 -4.49 -17.11 2.23
C ASN A 176 -5.38 -15.90 2.55
N TRP A 177 -5.58 -15.01 1.57
CA TRP A 177 -6.45 -13.85 1.72
C TRP A 177 -7.44 -13.73 0.57
N LYS A 178 -8.54 -13.02 0.82
CA LYS A 178 -9.51 -12.60 -0.20
C LYS A 178 -9.28 -11.12 -0.51
N THR A 179 -9.23 -10.77 -1.79
CA THR A 179 -8.95 -9.39 -2.24
C THR A 179 -10.19 -8.71 -2.77
N LEU A 180 -10.50 -7.52 -2.24
CA LEU A 180 -11.47 -6.58 -2.82
C LEU A 180 -10.73 -5.47 -3.55
N LEU A 181 -11.26 -5.05 -4.70
CA LEU A 181 -10.71 -3.95 -5.48
C LEU A 181 -11.60 -2.71 -5.36
N TYR A 182 -10.98 -1.56 -5.13
CA TYR A 182 -11.58 -0.25 -5.26
C TYR A 182 -10.78 0.58 -6.27
N ILE A 183 -11.47 1.49 -6.96
CA ILE A 183 -10.88 2.39 -7.93
C ILE A 183 -11.30 3.80 -7.54
N ILE A 184 -10.32 4.67 -7.30
CA ILE A 184 -10.53 6.05 -6.90
C ILE A 184 -9.87 6.99 -7.91
N PRO A 185 -10.58 8.02 -8.41
CA PRO A 185 -9.99 9.01 -9.30
C PRO A 185 -8.79 9.71 -8.66
N ARG A 186 -7.83 10.18 -9.47
CA ARG A 186 -6.70 10.95 -8.94
C ARG A 186 -7.16 12.27 -8.33
N PRO A 187 -6.37 12.83 -7.39
CA PRO A 187 -6.61 14.19 -6.90
C PRO A 187 -6.71 15.18 -8.07
N GLY A 188 -7.78 15.97 -8.09
CA GLY A 188 -8.03 16.98 -9.13
C GLY A 188 -8.70 16.47 -10.39
N PHE A 189 -9.10 15.19 -10.48
CA PHE A 189 -9.91 14.70 -11.59
C PHE A 189 -11.31 15.33 -11.58
N GLU A 190 -11.70 15.93 -12.70
CA GLU A 190 -13.03 16.47 -12.94
C GLU A 190 -13.71 15.64 -14.02
N LYS A 191 -14.92 15.14 -13.73
CA LYS A 191 -15.68 14.36 -14.69
C LYS A 191 -16.35 15.29 -15.71
N ASP A 192 -16.20 14.99 -17.00
CA ASP A 192 -16.93 15.70 -18.06
C ASP A 192 -18.45 15.64 -17.83
N GLU A 193 -19.08 16.81 -17.70
CA GLU A 193 -20.51 16.95 -17.40
C GLU A 193 -21.44 16.29 -18.45
N GLY A 194 -20.92 15.98 -19.64
CA GLY A 194 -21.65 15.29 -20.72
C GLY A 194 -21.67 13.76 -20.64
N CYS A 195 -20.96 13.13 -19.71
CA CYS A 195 -20.91 11.67 -19.60
C CYS A 195 -22.09 11.13 -18.79
N SER A 196 -23.07 10.54 -19.49
CA SER A 196 -24.31 9.96 -18.94
C SER A 196 -24.14 8.68 -18.12
N SER A 197 -22.90 8.26 -17.82
CA SER A 197 -22.67 7.09 -16.98
C SER A 197 -23.21 7.34 -15.56
N ALA A 198 -24.08 6.43 -15.08
CA ALA A 198 -24.57 6.47 -13.71
C ALA A 198 -23.40 6.66 -12.74
N LYS A 199 -23.53 7.56 -11.75
CA LYS A 199 -22.50 7.82 -10.74
C LYS A 199 -22.16 6.52 -10.01
N LYS A 200 -21.14 5.79 -10.48
CA LYS A 200 -20.58 4.67 -9.74
C LYS A 200 -19.86 5.27 -8.54
N SER A 201 -20.34 4.96 -7.35
CA SER A 201 -19.65 5.36 -6.13
C SER A 201 -18.30 4.65 -6.09
N TYR A 202 -17.21 5.41 -6.11
CA TYR A 202 -15.85 4.89 -5.90
C TYR A 202 -15.65 4.27 -4.50
N LEU A 203 -16.65 4.39 -3.62
CA LEU A 203 -16.69 3.78 -2.29
C LEU A 203 -17.26 2.36 -2.27
N GLU A 204 -17.67 1.83 -3.43
CA GLU A 204 -18.11 0.44 -3.59
C GLU A 204 -17.05 -0.41 -4.29
N PRO A 205 -16.88 -1.68 -3.90
CA PRO A 205 -15.86 -2.53 -4.50
C PRO A 205 -16.25 -2.84 -5.95
N VAL A 206 -15.26 -2.83 -6.83
CA VAL A 206 -15.41 -3.16 -8.24
C VAL A 206 -15.50 -4.68 -8.40
N PRO A 207 -16.53 -5.20 -9.08
CA PRO A 207 -16.59 -6.62 -9.43
C PRO A 207 -15.40 -7.01 -10.30
N THR A 208 -14.71 -8.07 -9.91
CA THR A 208 -13.56 -8.62 -10.61
C THR A 208 -13.84 -10.04 -11.11
N THR A 209 -13.04 -10.51 -12.06
CA THR A 209 -13.03 -11.92 -12.47
C THR A 209 -12.45 -12.80 -11.36
N GLU A 210 -12.49 -14.12 -11.53
CA GLU A 210 -11.88 -15.08 -10.60
C GLU A 210 -10.38 -14.80 -10.34
N ASN A 211 -9.66 -14.30 -11.36
CA ASN A 211 -8.26 -13.91 -11.25
C ASN A 211 -8.05 -12.48 -10.73
N GLY A 212 -9.11 -11.81 -10.29
CA GLY A 212 -9.07 -10.45 -9.77
C GLY A 212 -8.93 -9.34 -10.82
N LEU A 213 -9.07 -9.67 -12.11
CA LEU A 213 -8.95 -8.68 -13.19
C LEU A 213 -10.25 -7.90 -13.39
N LEU A 214 -10.15 -6.71 -13.99
CA LEU A 214 -11.33 -5.98 -14.44
C LEU A 214 -12.04 -6.74 -15.57
N PRO A 215 -13.39 -6.78 -15.59
CA PRO A 215 -14.13 -7.30 -16.72
C PRO A 215 -13.77 -6.55 -18.02
N PRO A 216 -13.74 -7.20 -19.19
CA PRO A 216 -13.42 -6.53 -20.46
C PRO A 216 -14.32 -5.34 -20.81
N SER A 217 -15.55 -5.32 -20.27
CA SER A 217 -16.52 -4.24 -20.45
C SER A 217 -16.38 -3.11 -19.42
N PHE A 218 -15.45 -3.21 -18.46
CA PHE A 218 -15.24 -2.19 -17.45
C PHE A 218 -14.44 -1.04 -18.04
N VAL A 219 -14.98 0.17 -17.93
CA VAL A 219 -14.34 1.40 -18.39
C VAL A 219 -14.01 2.27 -17.18
N LEU A 220 -12.74 2.65 -17.06
CA LEU A 220 -12.28 3.61 -16.06
C LEU A 220 -12.81 5.01 -16.42
N GLU A 221 -13.35 5.73 -15.44
CA GLU A 221 -13.73 7.13 -15.64
C GLU A 221 -12.48 8.02 -15.73
N ASP A 222 -11.51 7.80 -14.86
CA ASP A 222 -10.18 8.41 -14.91
C ASP A 222 -9.16 7.32 -15.33
N PRO A 223 -8.53 7.42 -16.52
CA PRO A 223 -7.57 6.43 -17.00
C PRO A 223 -6.33 6.30 -16.10
N ASP A 224 -6.04 7.33 -15.31
CA ASP A 224 -4.91 7.37 -14.40
C ASP A 224 -5.34 7.09 -12.94
N SER A 225 -6.54 6.53 -12.72
CA SER A 225 -7.08 6.24 -11.40
C SER A 225 -6.07 5.53 -10.48
N HIS A 226 -6.17 5.79 -9.19
CA HIS A 226 -5.47 4.98 -8.20
C HIS A 226 -6.33 3.76 -7.82
N PHE A 227 -5.66 2.66 -7.49
CA PHE A 227 -6.29 1.41 -7.10
C PHE A 227 -6.05 1.17 -5.61
N ILE A 228 -7.08 0.67 -4.93
CA ILE A 228 -6.97 0.22 -3.53
C ILE A 228 -7.35 -1.26 -3.48
N TYR A 229 -6.38 -2.10 -3.17
CA TYR A 229 -6.59 -3.53 -2.94
C TYR A 229 -6.70 -3.77 -1.44
N VAL A 230 -7.84 -4.31 -1.02
CA VAL A 230 -8.08 -4.69 0.38
C VAL A 230 -8.01 -6.21 0.46
N CYS A 231 -6.87 -6.73 0.91
CA CYS A 231 -6.63 -8.16 1.09
C CYS A 231 -6.91 -8.54 2.54
N ARG A 232 -7.93 -9.37 2.78
CA ARG A 232 -8.29 -9.85 4.12
C ARG A 232 -7.81 -11.29 4.31
N LYS A 233 -6.88 -11.49 5.24
CA LYS A 233 -6.36 -12.82 5.60
C LYS A 233 -7.51 -13.66 6.17
N THR A 234 -7.74 -14.84 5.62
CA THR A 234 -8.82 -15.72 6.07
C THR A 234 -8.45 -16.38 7.40
N ASP A 235 -9.44 -16.55 8.25
CA ASP A 235 -9.27 -17.33 9.48
C ASP A 235 -9.10 -18.81 9.11
N GLU A 236 -8.16 -19.52 9.74
CA GLU A 236 -7.97 -20.97 9.52
C GLU A 236 -9.26 -21.78 9.79
N THR A 237 -10.18 -21.22 10.58
CA THR A 237 -11.50 -21.81 10.87
C THR A 237 -12.47 -21.77 9.68
N GLU A 238 -12.32 -20.86 8.71
CA GLU A 238 -13.15 -20.85 7.49
C GLU A 238 -12.80 -22.02 6.56
N LEU A 239 -11.58 -22.54 6.63
CA LEU A 239 -11.11 -23.66 5.79
C LEU A 239 -11.69 -25.01 6.22
N ILE A 240 -12.06 -25.17 7.51
CA ILE A 240 -12.62 -26.43 8.05
C ILE A 240 -14.08 -26.63 7.65
N PHE A 241 -14.79 -25.58 7.22
CA PHE A 241 -16.21 -25.62 6.87
C PHE A 241 -16.52 -25.60 5.37
N THR A 242 -15.53 -25.78 4.49
CA THR A 242 -15.82 -26.02 3.07
C THR A 242 -16.19 -27.50 2.87
N PRO A 243 -17.45 -27.84 2.48
CA PRO A 243 -17.77 -29.20 2.11
C PRO A 243 -16.99 -29.52 0.84
N THR A 244 -16.27 -30.63 0.85
CA THR A 244 -15.79 -31.26 -0.37
C THR A 244 -17.03 -31.66 -1.19
N HIS A 245 -17.25 -30.95 -2.30
CA HIS A 245 -18.22 -31.33 -3.33
C HIS A 245 -17.50 -32.06 -4.46
#